data_AF-A0A1J1JDZ2-F1
#
_entry.id   AF-A0A1J1JDZ2-F1
#
_cell.length_a   1.000
_cell.length_b   1.000
_cell.length_c   1.000
_cell.angle_alpha   90.00
_cell.angle_beta   90.00
_cell.angle_gamma   90.00
#
_symmetry.space_group_name_H-M   'P 1'
#
loop_
_entity.id
_entity.type
_entity.pdbx_description
1 polymer ?
#
loop_
_entity_poly.entity_id
_entity_poly.type
_entity_poly.pdbx_seq_one_letter_code
_entity_poly.pdbx_strand_id
1 'polypeptide(L)'
;MSQEPDYEAQKAELIAELQARGIKHTHENIVRIAKCADDRIVFLETGDEKRGLQHILAKADQFARIGINEDEIVDVVMGGITKGSIVSSQGRDTVNPRPVYQFIHKGEIKYIAVTIGNNGYIVGANPRTKLK
;
A
#
# COMPACT_ATOMS: atom_id res chain seq x y z
N MET A 1 0.73 -24.86 -3.10
CA MET A 1 1.71 -23.78 -3.33
C MET A 1 2.00 -23.16 -1.98
N SER A 2 3.12 -23.57 -1.39
CA SER A 2 3.38 -23.55 0.05
C SER A 2 4.07 -22.25 0.51
N GLN A 3 3.52 -21.08 0.18
CA GLN A 3 4.11 -19.77 0.52
C GLN A 3 3.48 -19.06 1.74
N GLU A 4 2.44 -19.63 2.35
CA GLU A 4 1.72 -18.99 3.46
C GLU A 4 2.43 -18.96 4.83
N PRO A 5 3.21 -19.98 5.28
CA PRO A 5 3.74 -19.97 6.65
C PRO A 5 4.88 -18.95 6.87
N ASP A 6 5.67 -18.65 5.84
CA ASP A 6 6.79 -17.71 5.94
C ASP A 6 6.29 -16.26 6.07
N TYR A 7 5.23 -15.92 5.34
CA TYR A 7 4.63 -14.60 5.44
C TYR A 7 3.96 -14.35 6.79
N GLU A 8 3.24 -15.33 7.36
CA GLU A 8 2.59 -15.13 8.67
C GLU A 8 3.60 -14.98 9.81
N ALA A 9 4.74 -15.70 9.76
CA ALA A 9 5.85 -15.51 10.69
C ALA A 9 6.44 -14.10 10.56
N GLN A 10 6.77 -13.67 9.34
CA GLN A 10 7.28 -12.33 9.08
C GLN A 10 6.28 -11.24 9.50
N LYS A 11 4.98 -11.44 9.24
CA LYS A 11 3.91 -10.54 9.66
C LYS A 11 3.90 -10.38 11.17
N ALA A 12 4.00 -11.47 11.93
CA ALA A 12 4.03 -11.42 13.40
C ALA A 12 5.25 -10.63 13.91
N GLU A 13 6.43 -10.84 13.32
CA GLU A 13 7.65 -10.10 13.66
C GLU A 13 7.50 -8.59 13.39
N LEU A 14 6.96 -8.21 12.23
CA LEU A 14 6.75 -6.80 11.89
C LEU A 14 5.71 -6.14 12.79
N ILE A 15 4.67 -6.88 13.22
CA ILE A 15 3.69 -6.35 14.18
C ILE A 15 4.35 -6.17 15.56
N ALA A 16 5.17 -7.11 16.01
CA ALA A 16 5.94 -6.95 17.24
C ALA A 16 6.87 -5.72 17.15
N GLU A 17 7.48 -5.47 15.99
CA GLU A 17 8.30 -4.29 15.75
C GLU A 17 7.47 -2.98 15.78
N LEU A 18 6.26 -2.96 15.22
CA LEU A 18 5.33 -1.82 15.37
C LEU A 18 5.01 -1.54 16.84
N GLN A 19 4.72 -2.59 17.62
CA GLN A 19 4.42 -2.48 19.04
C GLN A 19 5.63 -1.96 19.83
N ALA A 20 6.83 -2.49 19.56
CA ALA A 20 8.07 -2.03 20.19
C ALA A 20 8.39 -0.56 19.88
N ARG A 21 8.04 -0.10 18.67
CA ARG A 21 8.17 1.31 18.25
C ARG A 21 7.05 2.22 18.77
N GLY A 22 6.07 1.70 19.51
CA GLY A 22 4.93 2.46 20.02
C GLY A 22 3.98 2.99 18.93
N ILE A 23 4.00 2.37 17.74
CA ILE A 23 3.15 2.78 16.62
C ILE A 23 1.74 2.25 16.86
N LYS A 24 0.76 3.16 16.90
CA LYS A 24 -0.66 2.78 17.01
C LYS A 24 -1.09 1.97 15.79
N HIS A 25 -1.58 0.76 16.04
CA HIS A 25 -2.15 -0.17 15.07
C HIS A 25 -3.15 -1.09 15.79
N THR A 26 -3.99 -1.80 15.02
CA THR A 26 -4.90 -2.83 15.53
C THR A 26 -4.52 -4.16 14.90
N HIS A 27 -3.86 -5.04 15.66
CA HIS A 27 -3.30 -6.31 15.17
C HIS A 27 -4.25 -7.10 14.26
N GLU A 28 -5.49 -7.30 14.71
CA GLU A 28 -6.52 -8.08 14.00
C GLU A 28 -6.96 -7.44 12.68
N ASN A 29 -6.82 -6.12 12.54
CA ASN A 29 -7.22 -5.41 11.33
C ASN A 29 -6.13 -5.38 10.27
N ILE A 30 -4.89 -5.80 10.57
CA ILE A 30 -3.79 -5.76 9.60
C ILE A 30 -3.99 -6.84 8.52
N VAL A 31 -4.30 -6.37 7.32
CA VAL A 31 -4.48 -7.18 6.10
C VAL A 31 -3.14 -7.50 5.47
N ARG A 32 -2.27 -6.48 5.35
CA ARG A 32 -0.90 -6.62 4.84
C ARG A 32 0.06 -5.73 5.61
N ILE A 33 1.28 -6.20 5.77
CA ILE A 33 2.39 -5.45 6.36
C ILE A 33 3.66 -5.81 5.61
N ALA A 34 4.56 -4.84 5.47
CA ALA A 34 5.86 -5.06 4.85
C ALA A 34 6.89 -4.09 5.41
N LYS A 35 8.15 -4.51 5.34
CA LYS A 35 9.30 -3.64 5.59
C LYS A 35 9.86 -3.16 4.26
N CYS A 36 10.01 -1.85 4.12
CA CYS A 36 10.63 -1.22 2.97
C CYS A 36 12.17 -1.26 3.10
N ALA A 37 12.87 -1.00 1.98
CA ALA A 37 14.34 -1.00 1.94
C ALA A 37 14.99 0.10 2.82
N ASP A 38 14.23 1.12 3.20
CA ASP A 38 14.61 2.23 4.10
C ASP A 38 14.33 1.91 5.58
N ASP A 39 14.14 0.64 5.95
CA ASP A 39 13.75 0.16 7.29
C ASP A 39 12.40 0.68 7.83
N ARG A 40 11.63 1.37 6.98
CA ARG A 40 10.28 1.81 7.30
C ARG A 40 9.30 0.66 7.17
N ILE A 41 8.45 0.48 8.18
CA ILE A 41 7.35 -0.48 8.12
C ILE A 41 6.13 0.23 7.53
N VAL A 42 5.48 -0.42 6.57
CA VAL A 42 4.19 0.00 6.03
C VAL A 42 3.16 -1.07 6.28
N PHE A 43 1.94 -0.66 6.62
CA PHE A 43 0.86 -1.59 6.92
C PHE A 43 -0.48 -1.08 6.41
N LEU A 44 -1.30 -2.02 5.94
CA LEU A 44 -2.67 -1.80 5.50
C LEU A 44 -3.61 -2.49 6.48
N GLU A 45 -4.51 -1.71 7.06
CA GLU A 45 -5.61 -2.23 7.86
C GLU A 45 -6.91 -2.29 7.04
N THR A 46 -7.87 -3.10 7.51
CA THR A 46 -9.25 -3.16 6.98
C THR A 46 -9.84 -1.76 6.78
N GLY A 47 -9.73 -0.91 7.80
CA GLY A 47 -10.12 0.50 7.74
C GLY A 47 -11.62 0.74 7.64
N ASP A 48 -11.99 1.89 7.10
CA ASP A 48 -13.37 2.39 6.95
C ASP A 48 -13.56 3.10 5.58
N GLU A 49 -14.70 3.73 5.37
CA GLU A 49 -15.03 4.47 4.13
C GLU A 49 -14.03 5.60 3.79
N LYS A 50 -13.27 6.10 4.77
CA LYS A 50 -12.33 7.22 4.64
C LYS A 50 -10.87 6.81 4.59
N ARG A 51 -10.52 5.62 5.11
CA ARG A 51 -9.12 5.15 5.18
C ARG A 51 -8.97 3.63 5.12
N GLY A 52 -7.81 3.14 4.71
CA GLY A 52 -7.48 1.71 4.70
C GLY A 52 -8.09 0.97 3.52
N LEU A 53 -8.20 -0.37 3.64
CA LEU A 53 -8.61 -1.23 2.54
C LEU A 53 -10.01 -0.88 2.01
N GLN A 54 -11.00 -0.68 2.88
CA GLN A 54 -12.36 -0.33 2.46
C GLN A 54 -12.39 0.92 1.58
N HIS A 55 -11.66 1.98 1.97
CA HIS A 55 -11.52 3.20 1.17
C HIS A 55 -10.83 2.97 -0.19
N ILE A 56 -9.88 2.03 -0.27
CA ILE A 56 -9.21 1.68 -1.53
C ILE A 56 -10.17 0.90 -2.43
N LEU A 57 -10.89 -0.08 -1.89
CA LEU A 57 -11.83 -0.92 -2.64
C LEU A 57 -13.03 -0.13 -3.17
N ALA A 58 -13.41 0.97 -2.52
CA ALA A 58 -14.39 1.93 -3.07
C ALA A 58 -13.97 2.52 -4.44
N LYS A 59 -12.72 2.30 -4.89
CA LYS A 59 -12.19 2.70 -6.19
C LYS A 59 -11.86 1.49 -7.09
N ALA A 60 -12.35 0.30 -6.79
CA ALA A 60 -12.07 -0.93 -7.56
C ALA A 60 -12.34 -0.73 -9.07
N ASP A 61 -13.45 -0.08 -9.44
CA ASP A 61 -13.75 0.26 -10.84
C ASP A 61 -12.67 1.11 -11.52
N GLN A 62 -11.99 1.98 -10.77
CA GLN A 62 -10.90 2.80 -11.31
C GLN A 62 -9.63 1.98 -11.51
N PHE A 63 -9.37 0.99 -10.65
CA PHE A 63 -8.27 0.05 -10.81
C PHE A 63 -8.52 -0.89 -12.00
N ALA A 64 -9.76 -1.37 -12.16
CA ALA A 64 -10.17 -2.21 -13.28
C ALA A 64 -9.95 -1.51 -14.62
N ARG A 65 -10.18 -0.19 -14.71
CA ARG A 65 -9.90 0.62 -15.92
C ARG A 65 -8.43 0.65 -16.32
N ILE A 66 -7.51 0.34 -15.42
CA ILE A 66 -6.07 0.21 -15.74
C ILE A 66 -5.60 -1.25 -15.72
N GLY A 67 -6.52 -2.22 -15.71
CA GLY A 67 -6.22 -3.65 -15.81
C GLY A 67 -5.82 -4.34 -14.51
N ILE A 68 -6.17 -3.75 -13.36
CA ILE A 68 -5.96 -4.34 -12.03
C ILE A 68 -7.31 -4.76 -11.46
N ASN A 69 -7.48 -6.05 -11.22
CA ASN A 69 -8.70 -6.59 -10.63
C ASN A 69 -8.75 -6.32 -9.12
N GLU A 70 -9.95 -6.40 -8.53
CA GLU A 70 -10.18 -6.08 -7.12
C GLU A 70 -9.33 -6.95 -6.17
N ASP A 71 -9.21 -8.24 -6.46
CA ASP A 71 -8.40 -9.22 -5.73
C ASP A 71 -6.88 -8.93 -5.82
N GLU A 72 -6.43 -8.22 -6.85
CA GLU A 72 -5.03 -7.83 -7.06
C GLU A 72 -4.66 -6.51 -6.38
N ILE A 73 -5.65 -5.70 -5.95
CA ILE A 73 -5.43 -4.33 -5.46
C ILE A 73 -4.45 -4.32 -4.28
N VAL A 74 -4.63 -5.23 -3.32
CA VAL A 74 -3.81 -5.29 -2.12
C VAL A 74 -2.35 -5.56 -2.48
N ASP A 75 -2.10 -6.57 -3.31
CA ASP A 75 -0.75 -6.96 -3.69
C ASP A 75 -0.09 -5.91 -4.59
N VAL A 76 -0.86 -5.26 -5.46
CA VAL A 76 -0.37 -4.16 -6.29
C VAL A 76 0.00 -2.93 -5.44
N VAL A 77 -0.82 -2.56 -4.45
CA VAL A 77 -0.51 -1.45 -3.55
C VAL A 77 0.75 -1.74 -2.74
N MET A 78 0.83 -2.92 -2.12
CA MET A 78 2.01 -3.32 -1.34
C MET A 78 3.27 -3.44 -2.21
N GLY A 79 3.15 -4.06 -3.38
CA GLY A 79 4.23 -4.22 -4.35
C GLY A 79 4.73 -2.88 -4.91
N GLY A 80 3.82 -1.96 -5.22
CA GLY A 80 4.17 -0.61 -5.66
C GLY A 80 4.99 0.15 -4.62
N ILE A 81 4.63 0.06 -3.34
CA ILE A 81 5.36 0.72 -2.24
C ILE A 81 6.73 0.10 -2.00
N THR A 82 6.82 -1.23 -2.02
CA THR A 82 8.02 -1.97 -1.59
C THR A 82 9.03 -2.22 -2.71
N LYS A 83 8.55 -2.32 -3.96
CA LYS A 83 9.37 -2.69 -5.13
C LYS A 83 9.30 -1.67 -6.26
N GLY A 84 8.31 -0.78 -6.24
CA GLY A 84 8.15 0.26 -7.25
C GLY A 84 9.13 1.42 -7.08
N SER A 85 9.17 2.28 -8.09
CA SER A 85 9.98 3.51 -8.06
C SER A 85 9.08 4.73 -7.92
N ILE A 86 9.45 5.68 -7.06
CA ILE A 86 8.75 6.96 -6.96
C ILE A 86 9.15 7.81 -8.17
N VAL A 87 8.18 8.24 -8.96
CA VAL A 87 8.43 8.96 -10.23
C VAL A 87 7.73 10.32 -10.31
N SER A 88 6.81 10.60 -9.40
CA SER A 88 6.05 11.84 -9.33
C SER A 88 5.36 11.92 -7.97
N SER A 89 4.62 12.99 -7.74
CA SER A 89 3.76 13.14 -6.58
C SER A 89 2.40 13.73 -6.96
N GLN A 90 1.35 13.36 -6.22
CA GLN A 90 -0.04 13.79 -6.42
C GLN A 90 -0.51 14.67 -5.27
N GLY A 91 -1.31 15.70 -5.58
CA GLY A 91 -1.95 16.58 -4.59
C GLY A 91 -1.48 18.02 -4.68
N ARG A 92 -2.17 18.91 -3.95
CA ARG A 92 -1.79 20.33 -3.84
C ARG A 92 -0.89 20.60 -2.62
N ASP A 93 -0.78 19.64 -1.71
CA ASP A 93 0.10 19.73 -0.55
C ASP A 93 1.55 19.58 -1.03
N THR A 94 2.31 20.66 -0.94
CA THR A 94 3.73 20.70 -1.31
C THR A 94 4.64 20.27 -0.17
N VAL A 95 4.12 20.13 1.05
CA VAL A 95 4.87 19.75 2.25
C VAL A 95 4.88 18.22 2.39
N ASN A 96 3.74 17.56 2.18
CA ASN A 96 3.62 16.09 2.21
C ASN A 96 2.94 15.57 0.94
N PRO A 97 3.60 15.67 -0.23
CA PRO A 97 2.97 15.32 -1.49
C PRO A 97 2.82 13.80 -1.58
N ARG A 98 1.69 13.32 -2.13
CA ARG A 98 1.39 11.88 -2.19
C ARG A 98 2.31 11.20 -3.22
N PRO A 99 3.24 10.31 -2.84
CA PRO A 99 4.14 9.69 -3.79
C PRO A 99 3.37 8.86 -4.84
N VAL A 100 3.83 8.94 -6.08
CA VAL A 100 3.35 8.14 -7.21
C VAL A 100 4.39 7.09 -7.53
N TYR A 101 4.02 5.83 -7.35
CA TYR A 101 4.85 4.67 -7.63
C TYR A 101 4.60 4.18 -9.05
N GLN A 102 5.69 3.95 -9.77
CA GLN A 102 5.74 3.21 -11.03
C GLN A 102 6.12 1.75 -10.75
N PHE A 103 5.42 0.82 -11.40
CA PHE A 103 5.71 -0.61 -11.30
C PHE A 103 5.26 -1.33 -12.58
N ILE A 104 5.74 -2.56 -12.77
CA ILE A 104 5.31 -3.43 -13.87
C ILE A 104 4.22 -4.35 -13.34
N HIS A 105 3.09 -4.41 -14.06
CA HIS A 105 2.01 -5.35 -13.79
C HIS A 105 1.55 -5.95 -15.12
N LYS A 106 1.58 -7.28 -15.23
CA LYS A 106 1.24 -8.03 -16.45
C LYS A 106 1.97 -7.52 -17.71
N GLY A 107 3.26 -7.17 -17.56
CA GLY A 107 4.11 -6.68 -18.66
C GLY A 107 3.93 -5.20 -19.00
N GLU A 108 3.00 -4.49 -18.37
CA GLU A 108 2.74 -3.08 -18.63
C GLU A 108 3.20 -2.19 -17.46
N ILE A 109 3.69 -0.99 -17.79
CA ILE A 109 3.99 0.03 -16.78
C ILE A 109 2.68 0.60 -16.25
N LYS A 110 2.50 0.54 -14.93
CA LYS A 110 1.36 1.11 -14.21
C LYS A 110 1.82 2.13 -13.17
N TYR A 111 0.88 2.94 -12.71
CA TYR A 111 1.12 3.99 -11.74
C TYR A 111 0.04 4.00 -10.66
N ILE A 112 0.45 4.12 -9.40
CA ILE A 112 -0.46 4.32 -8.27
C ILE A 112 0.04 5.45 -7.38
N ALA A 113 -0.87 6.32 -6.96
CA ALA A 113 -0.57 7.33 -5.95
C ALA A 113 -1.05 6.81 -4.58
N VAL A 114 -0.16 6.72 -3.60
CA VAL A 114 -0.48 6.14 -2.28
C VAL A 114 -0.29 7.16 -1.18
N THR A 115 -1.31 7.40 -0.36
CA THR A 115 -1.17 8.15 0.90
C THR A 115 -0.76 7.18 2.00
N ILE A 116 0.41 7.44 2.57
CA ILE A 116 0.97 6.73 3.71
C ILE A 116 1.08 7.75 4.85
N GLY A 117 0.50 7.44 6.01
CA GLY A 117 0.69 8.25 7.20
C GLY A 117 2.14 8.18 7.70
N ASN A 118 2.55 9.17 8.50
CA ASN A 118 3.91 9.24 9.03
C ASN A 118 4.31 8.01 9.86
N ASN A 119 3.33 7.27 10.37
CA ASN A 119 3.52 6.02 11.11
C ASN A 119 3.61 4.76 10.22
N GLY A 120 3.52 4.89 8.89
CA GLY A 120 3.52 3.77 7.96
C GLY A 120 2.13 3.25 7.57
N TYR A 121 1.06 3.79 8.15
CA TYR A 121 -0.31 3.34 7.84
C TYR A 121 -0.73 3.75 6.42
N ILE A 122 -1.17 2.79 5.61
CA ILE A 122 -1.68 3.05 4.27
C ILE A 122 -3.12 3.56 4.38
N VAL A 123 -3.29 4.86 4.18
CA VAL A 123 -4.59 5.55 4.28
C VAL A 123 -5.41 5.33 3.01
N GLY A 124 -4.77 5.31 1.84
CA GLY A 124 -5.48 5.10 0.58
C GLY A 124 -4.58 5.07 -0.64
N ALA A 125 -5.12 4.60 -1.75
CA ALA A 125 -4.45 4.51 -3.04
C ALA A 125 -5.38 4.97 -4.15
N ASN A 126 -4.81 5.60 -5.18
CA ASN A 126 -5.51 6.03 -6.39
C ASN A 126 -4.74 5.49 -7.62
N PRO A 127 -5.39 4.73 -8.52
CA PRO A 127 -4.79 4.35 -9.79
C PRO A 127 -4.58 5.59 -10.68
N ARG A 128 -3.52 5.58 -11.49
CA ARG A 128 -3.26 6.63 -12.48
C ARG A 128 -3.08 6.02 -13.86
N THR A 129 -3.67 6.67 -14.86
CA THR A 129 -3.50 6.31 -16.28
C THR A 129 -2.26 6.97 -16.91
N LYS A 130 -1.71 8.01 -16.28
CA LYS A 130 -0.52 8.73 -16.75
C LYS A 130 0.16 9.53 -15.64
N LEU A 131 1.45 9.82 -15.85
CA LEU A 131 2.19 10.84 -15.13
C LEU A 131 1.72 12.21 -15.64
N LYS A 132 1.04 12.95 -14.77
CA LYS A 132 0.94 14.41 -14.82
C LYS A 132 1.76 14.95 -13.67
#